data_AF-A0A2E0VZY4-F1
#
_entry.id   AF-A0A2E0VZY4-F1
#
_cell.length_a   1.000
_cell.length_b   1.000
_cell.length_c   1.000
_cell.angle_alpha   90.00
_cell.angle_beta   90.00
_cell.angle_gamma   90.00
#
_symmetry.space_group_name_H-M   'P 1'
#
loop_
_entity.id
_entity.type
_entity.pdbx_description
1 polymer ?
#
loop_
_entity_poly.entity_id
_entity_poly.type
_entity_poly.pdbx_seq_one_letter_code
_entity_poly.pdbx_strand_id
1 'polypeptide(L)'
;MSNKCGSNIIIAINNLNYPIKVLAKNDFNGINTIAKINIESITNTLNEIEFQKKIIEIIERNGQNSGLIQLSKNILTYFNSINAISTKLIFEYPYIVNQYFSDKKTSILKNLCRYIVQLDSDGKEERWFEVEIPISLKDVSQNSNCFTDLLCLPFIVLVKYKSEDLIFVEDIIEIIKNSTSDYFVSNSKKSNNDISTNQIINKISLLNDIKKNLETKYDVSNCIICLKNVNPIFSYSFGIT
;
A
#
# COMPACT_ATOMS: atom_id res chain seq x y z
N MET A 1 -34.49 0.89 -34.35
CA MET A 1 -33.27 0.79 -33.52
C MET A 1 -33.57 1.45 -32.19
N SER A 2 -33.91 0.66 -31.16
CA SER A 2 -34.23 1.19 -29.84
C SER A 2 -32.94 1.56 -29.11
N ASN A 3 -32.73 2.85 -28.85
CA ASN A 3 -31.76 3.30 -27.86
C ASN A 3 -32.20 2.78 -26.49
N LYS A 4 -31.71 1.60 -26.09
CA LYS A 4 -31.72 1.22 -24.68
C LYS A 4 -30.70 2.11 -24.00
N CYS A 5 -31.19 3.21 -23.43
CA CYS A 5 -30.49 3.93 -22.38
C CYS A 5 -30.38 2.95 -21.20
N GLY A 6 -29.36 2.09 -21.23
CA GLY A 6 -29.06 1.21 -20.11
C GLY A 6 -28.60 2.08 -18.96
N SER A 7 -29.33 2.05 -17.86
CA SER A 7 -28.86 2.70 -16.64
C SER A 7 -27.60 1.98 -16.18
N ASN A 8 -26.48 2.70 -16.06
CA ASN A 8 -25.27 2.16 -15.45
C ASN A 8 -25.56 1.85 -13.97
N ILE A 9 -25.33 0.62 -13.56
CA ILE A 9 -25.52 0.15 -12.19
C ILE A 9 -24.14 0.00 -11.55
N ILE A 10 -23.97 0.59 -10.37
CA ILE A 10 -22.77 0.40 -9.55
C ILE A 10 -23.05 -0.71 -8.55
N ILE A 11 -22.19 -1.72 -8.53
CA ILE A 11 -22.19 -2.79 -7.54
C ILE A 11 -20.91 -2.80 -6.76
N ALA A 12 -21.02 -3.08 -5.46
CA ALA A 12 -19.88 -3.12 -4.57
C ALA A 12 -19.97 -4.25 -3.55
N ILE A 13 -18.82 -4.86 -3.27
CA ILE A 13 -18.58 -5.65 -2.07
C ILE A 13 -17.56 -4.88 -1.25
N ASN A 14 -17.93 -4.56 -0.01
CA ASN A 14 -17.08 -3.79 0.87
C ASN A 14 -16.68 -4.64 2.07
N ASN A 15 -15.41 -4.52 2.45
CA ASN A 15 -14.88 -5.07 3.70
C ASN A 15 -14.98 -6.61 3.83
N LEU A 16 -14.91 -7.37 2.73
CA LEU A 16 -14.91 -8.83 2.79
C LEU A 16 -13.57 -9.33 3.32
N ASN A 17 -13.56 -9.92 4.50
CA ASN A 17 -12.34 -10.47 5.10
C ASN A 17 -12.08 -11.88 4.58
N TYR A 18 -10.88 -12.13 4.06
CA TYR A 18 -10.49 -13.43 3.53
C TYR A 18 -9.02 -13.75 3.81
N PRO A 19 -8.68 -14.97 4.26
CA PRO A 19 -7.29 -15.39 4.44
C PRO A 19 -6.59 -15.49 3.09
N ILE A 20 -5.40 -14.90 2.99
CA ILE A 20 -4.56 -14.92 1.80
C ILE A 20 -3.11 -15.24 2.15
N LYS A 21 -2.33 -15.60 1.13
CA LYS A 21 -0.88 -15.64 1.20
C LYS A 21 -0.25 -14.49 0.44
N VAL A 22 0.69 -13.81 1.07
CA VAL A 22 1.46 -12.72 0.47
C VAL A 22 2.92 -13.09 0.41
N LEU A 23 3.60 -12.74 -0.68
CA LEU A 23 4.99 -13.09 -0.87
C LEU A 23 5.88 -12.36 0.15
N ALA A 24 6.92 -13.05 0.59
CA ALA A 24 7.96 -12.50 1.44
C ALA A 24 9.32 -12.88 0.86
N LYS A 25 10.29 -11.98 0.96
CA LYS A 25 11.63 -12.14 0.38
C LYS A 25 12.37 -13.35 0.96
N ASN A 26 12.12 -13.66 2.24
CA ASN A 26 12.77 -14.76 2.95
C ASN A 26 11.88 -16.01 3.08
N ASP A 27 10.64 -15.98 2.57
CA ASP A 27 9.73 -17.13 2.60
C ASP A 27 8.93 -17.22 1.29
N PHE A 28 9.42 -18.08 0.40
CA PHE A 28 8.77 -18.35 -0.88
C PHE A 28 7.39 -19.02 -0.75
N ASN A 29 7.08 -19.62 0.40
CA ASN A 29 5.74 -20.17 0.67
C ASN A 29 4.73 -19.07 1.03
N GLY A 30 5.20 -17.84 1.22
CA GLY A 30 4.41 -16.67 1.58
C GLY A 30 3.98 -16.64 3.03
N ILE A 31 3.63 -15.44 3.49
CA ILE A 31 3.11 -15.19 4.82
C ILE A 31 1.58 -15.26 4.77
N ASN A 32 0.99 -16.01 5.70
CA ASN A 32 -0.46 -16.01 5.89
C ASN A 32 -0.90 -14.69 6.53
N THR A 33 -1.90 -14.04 5.95
CA THR A 33 -2.52 -12.83 6.50
C THR A 33 -4.01 -12.80 6.18
N ILE A 34 -4.73 -11.82 6.73
CA ILE A 34 -6.14 -11.59 6.42
C ILE A 34 -6.23 -10.33 5.59
N ALA A 35 -6.72 -10.46 4.36
CA ALA A 35 -7.02 -9.32 3.51
C ALA A 35 -8.47 -8.90 3.66
N LYS A 36 -8.66 -7.59 3.60
CA LYS A 36 -9.92 -6.91 3.44
C LYS A 36 -10.08 -6.58 1.96
N ILE A 37 -11.02 -7.28 1.32
CA ILE A 37 -11.30 -7.18 -0.11
C ILE A 37 -12.43 -6.18 -0.30
N ASN A 38 -12.20 -5.18 -1.15
CA ASN A 38 -13.22 -4.29 -1.66
C ASN A 38 -13.28 -4.42 -3.17
N ILE A 39 -14.49 -4.47 -3.70
CA ILE A 39 -14.77 -4.64 -5.12
C ILE A 39 -15.81 -3.60 -5.48
N GLU A 40 -15.58 -2.85 -6.55
CA GLU A 40 -16.53 -1.91 -7.12
C GLU A 40 -16.58 -2.15 -8.62
N SER A 41 -17.76 -2.21 -9.22
CA SER A 41 -17.89 -2.41 -10.66
C SER A 41 -19.12 -1.71 -11.22
N ILE A 42 -18.99 -1.23 -12.46
CA ILE A 42 -20.08 -0.61 -13.22
C ILE A 42 -20.56 -1.62 -14.27
N THR A 43 -21.85 -1.91 -14.31
CA THR A 43 -22.45 -2.86 -15.26
C THR A 43 -23.83 -2.39 -15.73
N ASN A 44 -24.24 -2.84 -16.91
CA ASN A 44 -25.57 -2.57 -17.48
C ASN A 44 -26.59 -3.66 -17.14
N THR A 45 -26.13 -4.76 -16.55
CA THR A 45 -26.94 -5.94 -16.25
C THR A 45 -26.58 -6.42 -14.85
N LEU A 46 -27.59 -6.57 -13.99
CA LEU A 46 -27.36 -7.06 -12.64
C LEU A 46 -28.40 -8.09 -12.20
N ASN A 47 -27.90 -9.19 -11.65
CA ASN A 47 -28.62 -10.07 -10.75
C ASN A 47 -27.85 -10.11 -9.42
N GLU A 48 -28.36 -9.41 -8.40
CA GLU A 48 -27.67 -9.23 -7.11
C GLU A 48 -27.34 -10.55 -6.42
N ILE A 49 -28.28 -11.51 -6.45
CA ILE A 49 -28.12 -12.82 -5.79
C ILE A 49 -27.03 -13.63 -6.49
N GLU A 50 -27.04 -13.63 -7.82
CA GLU A 50 -26.03 -14.33 -8.62
C GLU A 50 -24.65 -13.71 -8.45
N PHE A 51 -24.58 -12.37 -8.39
CA PHE A 51 -23.36 -11.64 -8.11
C PHE A 51 -22.70 -12.05 -6.80
N GLN A 52 -23.46 -12.00 -5.69
CA GLN A 52 -22.94 -12.37 -4.37
C GLN A 52 -22.46 -13.83 -4.34
N LYS A 53 -23.28 -14.75 -4.88
CA LYS A 53 -22.93 -16.17 -4.96
C LYS A 53 -21.66 -16.41 -5.77
N LYS A 54 -21.52 -15.77 -6.94
CA LYS A 54 -20.36 -15.97 -7.81
C LYS A 54 -19.07 -15.46 -7.19
N ILE A 55 -19.10 -14.32 -6.51
CA ILE A 55 -17.91 -13.81 -5.82
C ILE A 55 -17.48 -14.75 -4.69
N ILE A 56 -18.42 -15.23 -3.88
CA ILE A 56 -18.13 -16.19 -2.81
C ILE A 56 -17.57 -17.49 -3.41
N GLU A 57 -18.21 -18.04 -4.46
CA GLU A 57 -17.73 -19.24 -5.16
C GLU A 57 -16.29 -19.07 -5.69
N ILE A 58 -15.96 -17.92 -6.29
CA ILE A 58 -14.61 -17.65 -6.80
C ILE A 58 -13.61 -17.64 -5.66
N ILE A 59 -13.94 -16.97 -4.56
CA ILE A 59 -13.07 -16.84 -3.40
C ILE A 59 -12.83 -18.21 -2.75
N GLU A 60 -13.88 -18.98 -2.48
CA GLU A 60 -13.79 -20.30 -1.85
C GLU A 60 -13.05 -21.33 -2.71
N ARG A 61 -13.26 -21.33 -4.03
CA ARG A 61 -12.58 -22.26 -4.95
C ARG A 61 -11.07 -22.11 -4.96
N ASN A 62 -10.55 -20.91 -4.70
CA ASN A 62 -9.11 -20.66 -4.70
C ASN A 62 -8.43 -21.10 -3.39
N GLY A 63 -9.21 -21.45 -2.36
CA GLY A 63 -8.74 -21.94 -1.07
C GLY A 63 -7.93 -20.91 -0.27
N GLN A 64 -7.45 -21.32 0.91
CA GLN A 64 -6.70 -20.45 1.84
C GLN A 64 -5.26 -20.13 1.38
N ASN A 65 -4.81 -20.69 0.26
CA ASN A 65 -3.45 -20.52 -0.27
C ASN A 65 -3.39 -19.61 -1.51
N SER A 66 -4.48 -18.97 -1.89
CA SER A 66 -4.50 -18.14 -3.10
C SER A 66 -3.67 -16.87 -2.92
N GLY A 67 -2.73 -16.65 -3.83
CA GLY A 67 -2.00 -15.39 -3.92
C GLY A 67 -2.90 -14.27 -4.46
N LEU A 68 -2.58 -13.03 -4.08
CA LEU A 68 -3.31 -11.80 -4.47
C LEU A 68 -3.57 -11.70 -5.98
N ILE A 69 -2.53 -11.95 -6.78
CA ILE A 69 -2.57 -11.82 -8.25
C ILE A 69 -3.50 -12.87 -8.88
N GLN A 70 -3.50 -14.10 -8.35
CA GLN A 70 -4.36 -15.15 -8.88
C GLN A 70 -5.82 -14.88 -8.54
N LEU A 71 -6.09 -14.46 -7.30
CA LEU A 71 -7.45 -14.15 -6.85
C LEU A 71 -8.01 -12.93 -7.60
N SER A 72 -7.22 -11.88 -7.82
CA SER A 72 -7.65 -10.71 -8.59
C SER A 72 -8.00 -11.08 -10.04
N LYS A 73 -7.17 -11.89 -10.72
CA LYS A 73 -7.43 -12.39 -12.08
C LYS A 73 -8.73 -13.18 -12.17
N ASN A 74 -8.99 -14.07 -11.20
CA ASN A 74 -10.19 -14.89 -11.19
C ASN A 74 -11.46 -14.03 -11.00
N ILE A 75 -11.40 -13.03 -10.13
CA ILE A 75 -12.51 -12.10 -9.93
C ILE A 75 -12.73 -11.23 -11.18
N LEU A 76 -11.66 -10.68 -11.77
CA LEU A 76 -11.74 -9.90 -13.00
C LEU A 76 -12.30 -10.70 -14.17
N THR A 77 -11.93 -11.98 -14.30
CA THR A 77 -12.47 -12.87 -15.32
C THR A 77 -13.99 -12.98 -15.23
N TYR A 78 -14.54 -13.03 -14.02
CA TYR A 78 -15.97 -13.00 -13.81
C TYR A 78 -16.60 -11.67 -14.25
N PHE A 79 -16.02 -10.53 -13.88
CA PHE A 79 -16.54 -9.22 -14.31
C PHE A 79 -16.49 -9.03 -15.83
N ASN A 80 -15.44 -9.53 -16.49
CA ASN A 80 -15.37 -9.59 -17.95
C ASN A 80 -16.50 -10.45 -18.52
N SER A 81 -16.81 -11.59 -17.92
CA SER A 81 -17.86 -12.49 -18.42
C SER A 81 -19.27 -11.89 -18.38
N ILE A 82 -19.51 -10.89 -17.51
CA ILE A 82 -20.78 -10.16 -17.41
C ILE A 82 -20.75 -8.82 -18.15
N ASN A 83 -19.72 -8.56 -18.96
CA ASN A 83 -19.50 -7.31 -19.69
C ASN A 83 -19.57 -6.08 -18.77
N ALA A 84 -18.89 -6.13 -17.62
CA ALA A 84 -18.71 -4.97 -16.78
C ALA A 84 -17.98 -3.86 -17.55
N ILE A 85 -18.45 -2.62 -17.42
CA ILE A 85 -17.85 -1.43 -18.03
C ILE A 85 -16.54 -1.08 -17.31
N SER A 86 -16.48 -1.24 -16.00
CA SER A 86 -15.26 -1.05 -15.25
C SER A 86 -15.32 -1.83 -13.95
N THR A 87 -14.15 -2.19 -13.43
CA THR A 87 -14.02 -2.91 -12.16
C THR A 87 -12.79 -2.40 -11.42
N LYS A 88 -12.94 -2.16 -10.12
CA LYS A 88 -11.86 -1.85 -9.21
C LYS A 88 -11.85 -2.84 -8.06
N LEU A 89 -10.71 -3.47 -7.85
CA LEU A 89 -10.45 -4.41 -6.76
C LEU A 89 -9.38 -3.82 -5.86
N ILE A 90 -9.60 -3.90 -4.55
CA ILE A 90 -8.64 -3.45 -3.54
C ILE A 90 -8.50 -4.56 -2.51
N PHE A 91 -7.30 -5.11 -2.39
CA PHE A 91 -6.91 -6.02 -1.33
C PHE A 91 -6.08 -5.25 -0.32
N GLU A 92 -6.65 -4.95 0.85
CA GLU A 92 -5.94 -4.30 1.95
C GLU A 92 -5.54 -5.33 2.99
N TYR A 93 -4.26 -5.42 3.36
CA TYR A 93 -3.78 -6.42 4.31
C TYR A 93 -2.62 -5.90 5.17
N PRO A 94 -2.50 -6.37 6.43
CA PRO A 94 -1.32 -6.10 7.23
C PRO A 94 -0.15 -6.98 6.77
N TYR A 95 1.02 -6.35 6.63
CA TYR A 95 2.30 -7.02 6.44
C TYR A 95 3.18 -6.78 7.67
N ILE A 96 3.45 -7.85 8.42
CA ILE A 96 4.09 -7.79 9.73
C ILE A 96 5.55 -8.19 9.59
N VAL A 97 6.46 -7.34 10.05
CA VAL A 97 7.91 -7.61 10.02
C VAL A 97 8.57 -7.35 11.36
N ASN A 98 9.64 -8.08 11.62
CA ASN A 98 10.57 -7.77 12.70
C ASN A 98 11.52 -6.66 12.23
N GLN A 99 11.45 -5.50 12.86
CA GLN A 99 12.34 -4.37 12.57
C GLN A 99 13.38 -4.20 13.68
N TYR A 100 14.64 -4.11 13.25
CA TYR A 100 15.77 -3.79 14.11
C TYR A 100 15.97 -2.27 14.17
N PHE A 101 15.80 -1.71 15.36
CA PHE A 101 16.02 -0.27 15.63
C PHE A 101 17.44 0.02 16.13
N SER A 102 18.06 -0.96 16.80
CA SER A 102 19.47 -0.98 17.21
C SER A 102 19.88 -2.44 17.39
N ASP A 103 21.19 -2.71 17.50
CA ASP A 103 21.76 -4.06 17.67
C ASP A 103 21.19 -4.86 18.86
N LYS A 104 20.42 -4.21 19.75
CA LYS A 104 19.87 -4.80 20.97
C LYS A 104 18.33 -4.74 21.06
N LYS A 105 17.63 -4.15 20.08
CA LYS A 105 16.17 -3.97 20.14
C LYS A 105 15.47 -4.30 18.83
N THR A 106 14.62 -5.32 18.90
CA THR A 106 13.66 -5.71 17.86
C THR A 106 12.26 -5.28 18.25
N SER A 107 11.47 -4.83 17.28
CA SER A 107 10.03 -4.67 17.47
C SER A 107 9.27 -5.16 16.24
N ILE A 108 8.08 -5.69 16.49
CA ILE A 108 7.17 -6.15 15.44
C ILE A 108 6.40 -4.93 14.94
N LEU A 109 6.57 -4.58 13.66
CA LEU A 109 5.83 -3.50 13.04
C LEU A 109 4.83 -4.04 12.03
N LYS A 110 3.64 -3.45 12.06
CA LYS A 110 2.58 -3.66 11.07
C LYS A 110 2.67 -2.56 10.01
N ASN A 111 2.87 -2.98 8.76
CA ASN A 111 2.77 -2.12 7.59
C ASN A 111 1.44 -2.40 6.90
N LEU A 112 0.70 -1.37 6.51
CA LEU A 112 -0.57 -1.56 5.80
C LEU A 112 -0.28 -1.58 4.29
N CYS A 113 -0.63 -2.68 3.65
CA CYS A 113 -0.41 -2.86 2.21
C CYS A 113 -1.75 -2.84 1.48
N ARG A 114 -1.77 -2.28 0.28
CA ARG A 114 -2.91 -2.36 -0.64
C ARG A 114 -2.43 -2.82 -2.01
N TYR A 115 -3.05 -3.88 -2.52
CA TYR A 115 -2.94 -4.27 -3.92
C TYR A 115 -4.24 -3.88 -4.62
N ILE A 116 -4.12 -2.97 -5.58
CA ILE A 116 -5.24 -2.35 -6.28
C ILE A 116 -5.15 -2.78 -7.74
N VAL A 117 -6.23 -3.34 -8.26
CA VAL A 117 -6.35 -3.68 -9.67
C VAL A 117 -7.56 -2.99 -10.25
N GLN A 118 -7.38 -2.29 -11.35
CA GLN A 118 -8.46 -1.60 -12.05
C GLN A 118 -8.53 -2.09 -13.48
N LEU A 119 -9.75 -2.38 -13.93
CA LEU A 119 -10.09 -2.62 -15.32
C LEU A 119 -10.93 -1.45 -15.80
N ASP A 120 -10.49 -0.79 -16.86
CA ASP A 120 -11.25 0.28 -17.50
C ASP A 120 -12.22 -0.25 -18.58
N SER A 121 -12.96 0.67 -19.21
CA SER A 121 -13.93 0.36 -20.26
C SER A 121 -13.32 -0.21 -21.54
N ASP A 122 -12.03 -0.01 -21.74
CA ASP A 122 -11.30 -0.54 -22.88
C ASP A 122 -10.70 -1.93 -22.57
N GLY A 123 -10.98 -2.47 -21.37
CA GLY A 123 -10.46 -3.74 -20.90
C GLY A 123 -8.98 -3.69 -20.52
N LYS A 124 -8.40 -2.51 -20.35
CA LYS A 124 -7.02 -2.35 -19.93
C LYS A 124 -6.91 -2.51 -18.42
N GLU A 125 -6.04 -3.42 -18.01
CA GLU A 125 -5.73 -3.65 -16.61
C GLU A 125 -4.65 -2.67 -16.13
N GLU A 126 -4.87 -2.05 -14.98
CA GLU A 126 -3.86 -1.29 -14.25
C GLU A 126 -3.68 -1.84 -12.85
N ARG A 127 -2.41 -2.09 -12.48
CA ARG A 127 -2.04 -2.55 -11.14
C ARG A 127 -1.30 -1.47 -10.39
N TRP A 128 -1.80 -1.19 -9.19
CA TRP A 128 -1.19 -0.28 -8.24
C TRP A 128 -0.90 -1.01 -6.94
N PHE A 129 0.28 -0.77 -6.40
CA PHE A 129 0.70 -1.26 -5.09
C PHE A 129 0.88 -0.07 -4.17
N GLU A 130 0.43 -0.21 -2.94
CA GLU A 130 0.56 0.82 -1.92
C GLU A 130 1.04 0.21 -0.62
N VAL A 131 2.02 0.85 0.01
CA VAL A 131 2.55 0.44 1.31
C VAL A 131 2.63 1.65 2.22
N GLU A 132 2.03 1.53 3.41
CA GLU A 132 2.13 2.49 4.49
C GLU A 132 3.11 1.97 5.54
N ILE A 133 4.26 2.64 5.65
CA ILE A 133 5.36 2.25 6.51
C ILE A 133 5.47 3.28 7.64
N PRO A 134 5.20 2.89 8.89
CA PRO A 134 5.34 3.77 10.03
C PRO A 134 6.83 4.02 10.31
N ILE A 135 7.22 5.29 10.46
CA ILE A 135 8.60 5.70 10.72
C ILE A 135 8.69 6.67 11.89
N SER A 136 9.87 6.73 12.52
CA SER A 136 10.22 7.78 13.45
C SER A 136 11.19 8.75 12.78
N LEU A 137 10.89 10.05 12.86
CA LEU A 137 11.81 11.12 12.46
C LEU A 137 12.52 11.75 13.69
N LYS A 138 12.65 10.99 14.79
CA LYS A 138 13.50 11.34 15.93
C LYS A 138 14.77 10.50 15.93
N ASP A 139 15.91 11.11 16.28
CA ASP A 139 17.18 10.41 16.45
C ASP A 139 17.11 9.51 17.70
N VAL A 140 17.09 8.19 17.49
CA VAL A 140 17.02 7.19 18.57
C VAL A 140 18.31 7.15 19.39
N SER A 141 19.43 7.64 18.84
CA SER A 141 20.74 7.59 19.50
C SER A 141 20.93 8.64 20.61
N GLN A 142 20.13 9.72 20.62
CA GLN A 142 20.32 10.83 21.56
C GLN A 142 19.54 10.72 22.88
N ASN A 143 18.57 9.82 23.00
CA ASN A 143 17.76 9.68 24.21
C ASN A 143 17.78 8.25 24.77
N SER A 144 18.77 7.96 25.62
CA SER A 144 18.90 6.68 26.34
C SER A 144 17.81 6.45 27.41
N ASN A 145 16.97 7.44 27.72
CA ASN A 145 16.01 7.40 28.83
C ASN A 145 14.52 7.42 28.46
N CYS A 146 14.14 7.37 27.17
CA CYS A 146 12.73 7.48 26.80
C CYS A 146 12.14 6.13 26.35
N PHE A 147 11.81 5.28 27.32
CA PHE A 147 10.99 4.08 27.09
C PHE A 147 9.57 4.41 26.58
N THR A 148 9.15 5.68 26.66
CA THR A 148 7.87 6.19 26.17
C THR A 148 7.88 6.62 24.69
N ASP A 149 9.02 6.72 24.01
CA ASP A 149 9.13 7.27 22.64
C ASP A 149 8.96 6.24 21.50
N LEU A 150 8.98 4.93 21.78
CA LEU A 150 8.57 3.88 20.80
C LEU A 150 7.08 3.97 20.44
N LEU A 151 6.28 4.67 21.26
CA LEU A 151 4.88 5.02 20.99
C LEU A 151 4.75 6.26 20.09
N CYS A 152 5.86 6.86 19.67
CA CYS A 152 5.89 8.01 18.77
C CYS A 152 6.49 7.59 17.41
N LEU A 153 5.76 6.78 16.65
CA LEU A 153 5.85 6.75 15.19
C LEU A 153 4.80 7.72 14.62
N PRO A 154 4.96 9.05 14.76
CA PRO A 154 3.93 9.99 14.32
C PRO A 154 3.91 10.12 12.79
N PHE A 155 4.78 9.42 12.06
CA PHE A 155 4.85 9.52 10.63
C PHE A 155 4.58 8.19 9.95
N ILE A 156 3.83 8.25 8.86
CA ILE A 156 3.66 7.15 7.92
C ILE A 156 4.18 7.64 6.58
N VAL A 157 5.13 6.92 6.00
CA VAL A 157 5.47 7.07 4.59
C VAL A 157 4.55 6.16 3.80
N LEU A 158 3.70 6.76 2.96
CA LEU A 158 2.93 6.04 1.97
C LEU A 158 3.72 6.05 0.67
N VAL A 159 4.01 4.87 0.15
CA VAL A 159 4.56 4.67 -1.18
C VAL A 159 3.49 3.99 -2.02
N LYS A 160 3.03 4.66 -3.08
CA LYS A 160 2.10 4.10 -4.04
C LYS A 160 2.74 4.09 -5.42
N TYR A 161 2.76 2.95 -6.07
CA TYR A 161 3.42 2.80 -7.36
C TYR A 161 2.64 1.93 -8.33
N LYS A 162 2.79 2.20 -9.62
CA LYS A 162 2.25 1.36 -10.70
C LYS A 162 3.35 0.45 -11.21
N SER A 163 3.09 -0.85 -11.26
CA SER A 163 4.03 -1.86 -11.76
C SER A 163 3.29 -3.12 -12.21
N GLU A 164 3.85 -3.82 -13.20
CA GLU A 164 3.41 -5.17 -13.54
C GLU A 164 3.98 -6.21 -12.56
N ASP A 165 5.21 -5.99 -12.11
CA ASP A 165 5.94 -6.84 -11.18
C ASP A 165 5.80 -6.35 -9.74
N LEU A 166 5.73 -7.32 -8.83
CA LEU A 166 5.61 -7.05 -7.40
C LEU A 166 6.99 -6.75 -6.80
N ILE A 167 7.13 -5.58 -6.18
CA ILE A 167 8.29 -5.26 -5.34
C ILE A 167 8.00 -5.76 -3.94
N PHE A 168 8.94 -6.50 -3.35
CA PHE A 168 8.78 -6.99 -1.98
C PHE A 168 8.63 -5.82 -1.00
N VAL A 169 7.71 -5.96 -0.05
CA VAL A 169 7.44 -4.93 0.96
C VAL A 169 8.71 -4.65 1.77
N GLU A 170 9.51 -5.67 2.05
CA GLU A 170 10.78 -5.58 2.75
C GLU A 170 11.80 -4.69 2.03
N ASP A 171 11.82 -4.71 0.70
CA ASP A 171 12.71 -3.86 -0.08
C ASP A 171 12.31 -2.39 -0.01
N ILE A 172 11.01 -2.10 0.02
CA ILE A 172 10.48 -0.74 0.20
C ILE A 172 10.81 -0.23 1.61
N ILE A 173 10.66 -1.09 2.62
CA ILE A 173 11.03 -0.78 4.02
C ILE A 173 12.52 -0.46 4.10
N GLU A 174 13.38 -1.23 3.44
CA GLU A 174 14.82 -1.01 3.42
C GLU A 174 15.17 0.35 2.79
N ILE A 175 14.59 0.68 1.63
CA ILE A 175 14.81 1.98 0.98
C ILE A 175 14.43 3.12 1.91
N ILE A 176 13.24 3.07 2.52
CA ILE A 176 12.78 4.14 3.41
C ILE A 176 13.68 4.26 4.64
N LYS A 177 14.11 3.13 5.22
CA LYS A 177 15.00 3.11 6.38
C LYS A 177 16.35 3.75 6.06
N ASN A 178 16.94 3.43 4.92
CA ASN A 178 18.22 3.99 4.49
C ASN A 178 18.09 5.50 4.25
N SER A 179 17.08 5.94 3.48
CA SER A 179 16.83 7.37 3.25
C SER A 179 16.54 8.15 4.54
N THR A 180 15.82 7.54 5.49
CA THR A 180 15.55 8.17 6.79
C THR A 180 16.83 8.29 7.64
N SER A 181 17.72 7.30 7.57
CA SER A 181 19.02 7.34 8.27
C SER A 181 19.90 8.46 7.72
N ASP A 182 19.96 8.61 6.39
CA ASP A 182 20.71 9.67 5.72
C ASP A 182 20.16 11.08 6.04
N TYR A 183 18.83 11.19 6.17
CA TYR A 183 18.16 12.41 6.61
C TYR A 183 18.61 12.85 8.02
N PHE A 184 18.80 11.92 8.96
CA PHE A 184 19.30 12.27 10.29
C PHE A 184 20.77 12.73 10.28
N VAL A 185 21.62 12.04 9.52
CA VAL A 185 23.05 12.39 9.39
C VAL A 185 23.22 13.77 8.77
N SER A 186 22.39 14.13 7.80
CA SER A 186 22.43 15.45 7.15
C SER A 186 21.86 16.57 8.02
N ASN A 187 20.80 16.32 8.80
CA ASN A 187 20.21 17.33 9.69
C ASN A 187 21.00 17.58 10.96
N SER A 188 21.66 16.57 11.54
CA SER A 188 22.51 16.74 12.73
C SER A 188 23.69 17.68 12.50
N LYS A 189 24.14 17.85 11.25
CA LYS A 189 25.26 18.74 10.87
C LYS A 189 24.86 20.20 10.66
N LYS A 190 23.58 20.53 10.57
CA LYS A 190 23.10 21.91 10.30
C LYS A 190 22.75 22.60 11.62
N SER A 191 23.62 23.50 12.08
CA SER A 191 23.39 24.34 13.27
C SER A 191 22.19 25.27 13.07
N ASN A 192 21.32 25.32 14.09
CA ASN A 192 20.17 26.21 14.26
C ASN A 192 20.38 27.60 13.67
N ASN A 193 19.55 28.03 12.71
CA ASN A 193 19.15 29.45 12.56
C ASN A 193 17.95 29.73 11.64
N ASP A 194 17.34 28.73 10.98
CA ASP A 194 16.04 28.93 10.28
C ASP A 194 15.18 27.67 10.46
N ILE A 195 14.24 27.70 11.41
CA ILE A 195 13.66 26.47 11.99
C ILE A 195 12.47 25.93 11.20
N SER A 196 11.67 26.75 10.51
CA SER A 196 10.41 26.28 9.88
C SER A 196 10.55 25.91 8.40
N THR A 197 11.11 26.79 7.57
CA THR A 197 11.22 26.58 6.11
C THR A 197 12.18 25.43 5.78
N ASN A 198 13.28 25.32 6.52
CA ASN A 198 14.26 24.24 6.34
C ASN A 198 13.68 22.86 6.67
N GLN A 199 12.74 22.76 7.61
CA GLN A 199 12.12 21.47 7.95
C GLN A 199 11.26 20.91 6.81
N ILE A 200 10.52 21.75 6.10
CA ILE A 200 9.71 21.32 4.95
C ILE A 200 10.63 20.92 3.79
N ILE A 201 11.65 21.74 3.50
CA ILE A 201 12.63 21.45 2.43
C ILE A 201 13.34 20.11 2.69
N ASN A 202 13.81 19.87 3.92
CA ASN A 202 14.50 18.63 4.26
C ASN A 202 13.55 17.43 4.12
N LYS A 203 12.28 17.56 4.52
CA LYS A 203 11.28 16.49 4.36
C LYS A 203 10.98 16.19 2.89
N ILE A 204 10.90 17.22 2.04
CA ILE A 204 10.76 17.03 0.59
C ILE A 204 12.00 16.33 0.01
N SER A 205 13.21 16.69 0.47
CA SER A 205 14.45 15.99 0.09
C SER A 205 14.38 14.51 0.43
N LEU A 206 13.95 14.16 1.65
CA LEU A 206 13.75 12.78 2.05
C LEU A 206 12.79 12.04 1.11
N LEU A 207 11.65 12.64 0.75
CA LEU A 207 10.71 12.02 -0.19
C LEU A 207 11.32 11.82 -1.58
N ASN A 208 12.07 12.81 -2.08
CA ASN A 208 12.77 12.72 -3.37
C ASN A 208 13.84 11.62 -3.36
N ASP A 209 14.57 11.45 -2.26
CA ASP A 209 15.57 10.40 -2.11
C ASP A 209 14.93 9.02 -2.16
N ILE A 210 13.78 8.84 -1.48
CA ILE A 210 13.00 7.59 -1.54
C ILE A 210 12.52 7.34 -2.98
N LYS A 211 11.97 8.36 -3.65
CA LYS A 211 11.47 8.24 -5.04
C LYS A 211 12.59 7.84 -6.00
N LYS A 212 13.72 8.54 -5.95
CA LYS A 212 14.89 8.24 -6.77
C LYS A 212 15.42 6.83 -6.53
N ASN A 213 15.48 6.38 -5.28
CA ASN A 213 15.93 5.03 -4.95
C ASN A 213 14.98 3.94 -5.47
N LEU A 214 13.66 4.18 -5.45
CA LEU A 214 12.68 3.27 -6.05
C LEU A 214 12.78 3.23 -7.57
N GLU A 215 12.87 4.39 -8.22
CA GLU A 215 13.01 4.52 -9.67
C GLU A 215 14.29 3.84 -10.17
N THR A 216 15.42 4.08 -9.51
CA THR A 216 16.72 3.53 -9.92
C THR A 216 16.86 2.03 -9.68
N LYS A 217 16.25 1.48 -8.61
CA LYS A 217 16.38 0.07 -8.26
C LYS A 217 15.34 -0.83 -8.94
N TYR A 218 14.14 -0.30 -9.21
CA TYR A 218 13.00 -1.09 -9.67
C TYR A 218 12.32 -0.57 -10.95
N ASP A 219 12.88 0.45 -11.60
CA ASP A 219 12.37 1.02 -12.87
C ASP A 219 10.90 1.45 -12.81
N VAL A 220 10.47 1.95 -11.65
CA VAL A 220 9.08 2.39 -11.44
C VAL A 220 8.93 3.86 -11.82
N SER A 221 8.37 4.14 -13.00
CA SER A 221 8.18 5.51 -13.51
C SER A 221 6.99 6.27 -12.90
N ASN A 222 6.01 5.57 -12.31
CA ASN A 222 4.80 6.19 -11.75
C ASN A 222 4.71 5.89 -10.25
N CYS A 223 5.32 6.75 -9.44
CA CYS A 223 5.37 6.60 -7.99
C CYS A 223 4.92 7.87 -7.26
N ILE A 224 3.96 7.72 -6.36
CA ILE A 224 3.46 8.74 -5.46
C ILE A 224 4.02 8.43 -4.07
N ILE A 225 4.69 9.40 -3.46
CA ILE A 225 5.24 9.26 -2.11
C ILE A 225 4.70 10.36 -1.21
N CYS A 226 4.05 9.98 -0.11
CA CYS A 226 3.48 10.91 0.84
C CYS A 226 4.03 10.66 2.24
N LEU A 227 4.35 11.74 2.97
CA LEU A 227 4.55 11.68 4.41
C LEU A 227 3.26 12.13 5.10
N LYS A 228 2.64 11.23 5.87
CA LYS A 228 1.48 11.52 6.72
C LYS A 228 1.97 11.72 8.15
N ASN A 229 1.62 12.84 8.76
CA ASN A 229 1.75 13.05 10.20
C ASN A 229 0.45 12.60 10.88
N VAL A 230 0.56 11.55 11.70
CA VAL A 230 -0.50 10.95 12.49
C VAL A 230 -0.36 11.47 13.92
N ASN A 231 -0.94 12.64 14.18
CA ASN A 231 -1.03 13.22 15.51
C ASN A 231 -2.50 13.12 16.00
N PRO A 232 -2.72 12.78 17.29
CA PRO A 232 -4.07 12.65 17.85
C PRO A 232 -4.97 13.88 17.70
N ILE A 233 -4.39 15.09 17.60
CA ILE A 233 -5.15 16.35 17.57
C ILE A 233 -5.52 16.74 16.13
N PHE A 234 -4.58 16.58 15.19
CA PHE A 234 -4.80 16.84 13.77
C PHE A 234 -3.83 15.98 12.95
N SER A 235 -4.28 15.48 11.81
CA SER A 235 -3.43 14.75 10.86
C SER A 235 -3.28 15.57 9.58
N TYR A 236 -2.08 15.58 9.02
CA TYR A 236 -1.82 16.22 7.73
C TYR A 236 -0.90 15.35 6.89
N SER A 237 -0.95 15.51 5.57
CA SER A 237 -0.05 14.83 4.65
C SER A 237 0.47 15.79 3.60
N PHE A 238 1.69 15.58 3.17
CA PHE A 238 2.23 16.18 1.94
C PHE A 238 2.93 15.08 1.16
N GLY A 239 2.98 15.22 -0.15
CA GLY A 239 3.57 14.21 -1.01
C GLY A 239 4.09 14.79 -2.30
N ILE A 240 4.88 13.97 -2.97
CA ILE A 240 5.40 14.20 -4.31
C ILE A 240 4.81 13.13 -5.24
N THR A 241 4.54 13.53 -6.47
CA THR A 241 4.08 12.66 -7.56
C THR A 241 5.18 12.47 -8.58
#